data_AF-A0A941AQP9-F1
#
_entry.id   AF-A0A941AQP9-F1
#
_cell.length_a   1.000
_cell.length_b   1.000
_cell.length_c   1.000
_cell.angle_alpha   90.00
_cell.angle_beta   90.00
_cell.angle_gamma   90.00
#
_symmetry.space_group_name_H-M   'P 1'
#
loop_
_entity.id
_entity.type
_entity.pdbx_description
1 polymer ?
#
loop_
_entity_poly.entity_id
_entity_poly.type
_entity_poly.pdbx_seq_one_letter_code
_entity_poly.pdbx_strand_id
1 'polypeptide(L)'
;MTFNAERYHSIIDKVVIQIYNKYPEIEEVFGDRGKIKCKEDNVHHFHYLETADHLNQPRIFTDYALWLNNILVKRGMSSEHLIDNFRFIQIAIKGNLEEETVERFSQYLDAAIDLINSPKGENTD
;
A
#
# COMPACT_ATOMS: atom_id res chain seq x y z
N MET A 1 -1.34 21.95 1.12
CA MET A 1 -0.78 21.37 -0.12
C MET A 1 -1.81 20.42 -0.70
N THR A 2 -1.92 20.36 -2.02
CA THR A 2 -2.80 19.41 -2.72
C THR A 2 -1.95 18.21 -3.13
N PHE A 3 -2.40 17.00 -2.83
CA PHE A 3 -1.75 15.76 -3.27
C PHE A 3 -1.67 15.72 -4.80
N ASN A 4 -0.49 15.46 -5.35
CA ASN A 4 -0.25 15.39 -6.79
C ASN A 4 -0.08 13.92 -7.24
N ALA A 5 -1.18 13.31 -7.65
CA ALA A 5 -1.18 11.91 -8.11
C ALA A 5 -0.25 11.67 -9.32
N GLU A 6 -0.05 12.67 -10.18
CA GLU A 6 0.79 12.55 -11.39
C GLU A 6 2.25 12.26 -11.04
N ARG A 7 2.73 12.71 -9.87
CA ARG A 7 4.08 12.40 -9.37
C ARG A 7 4.33 10.89 -9.26
N TYR A 8 3.28 10.12 -9.00
CA TYR A 8 3.38 8.69 -8.70
C TYR A 8 2.84 7.79 -9.80
N HIS A 9 2.32 8.34 -10.91
CA HIS A 9 1.62 7.58 -11.93
C HIS A 9 2.43 6.37 -12.45
N SER A 10 3.69 6.59 -12.84
CA SER A 10 4.55 5.55 -13.38
C SER A 10 4.94 4.49 -12.34
N ILE A 11 5.02 4.87 -11.06
CA ILE A 11 5.28 3.96 -9.95
C ILE A 11 4.04 3.09 -9.71
N ILE A 12 2.86 3.72 -9.62
CA ILE A 12 1.58 3.04 -9.42
C ILE A 12 1.32 2.02 -10.52
N ASP A 13 1.52 2.38 -11.79
CA ASP A 13 1.33 1.46 -12.90
C ASP A 13 2.24 0.23 -12.81
N LYS A 14 3.53 0.43 -12.45
CA LYS A 14 4.46 -0.68 -12.22
C LYS A 14 3.97 -1.59 -11.09
N VAL A 15 3.52 -1.01 -9.99
CA VAL A 15 3.04 -1.76 -8.83
C VAL A 15 1.80 -2.59 -9.16
N VAL A 16 0.82 -2.01 -9.87
CA VAL A 16 -0.38 -2.73 -10.31
C VAL A 16 0.00 -3.92 -11.20
N ILE A 17 0.93 -3.73 -12.14
CA ILE A 17 1.42 -4.82 -13.00
C ILE A 17 2.07 -5.93 -12.16
N GLN A 18 2.91 -5.59 -11.18
CA GLN A 18 3.57 -6.60 -10.33
C GLN A 18 2.57 -7.39 -9.48
N ILE A 19 1.51 -6.75 -8.96
CA ILE A 19 0.46 -7.44 -8.21
C ILE A 19 -0.28 -8.45 -9.09
N TYR A 20 -0.70 -8.05 -10.28
CA TYR A 20 -1.45 -8.93 -11.18
C TYR A 20 -0.58 -10.03 -11.79
N ASN A 21 0.72 -9.80 -11.96
CA ASN A 21 1.67 -10.84 -12.34
C ASN A 21 1.89 -11.86 -11.22
N LYS A 22 1.92 -11.41 -9.95
CA LYS A 22 2.10 -12.29 -8.80
C LYS A 22 0.84 -13.10 -8.47
N TYR A 23 -0.33 -12.49 -8.65
CA TYR A 23 -1.63 -13.05 -8.28
C TYR A 23 -2.59 -13.06 -9.47
N PRO A 24 -2.33 -13.90 -10.50
CA PRO A 24 -3.21 -13.98 -11.67
C PRO A 24 -4.65 -14.36 -11.32
N GLU A 25 -4.87 -15.09 -10.22
CA GLU A 25 -6.20 -15.46 -9.72
C GLU A 25 -7.05 -14.24 -9.30
N ILE A 26 -6.44 -13.12 -8.91
CA ILE A 26 -7.17 -11.87 -8.62
C ILE A 26 -7.82 -11.35 -9.91
N GLU A 27 -7.17 -11.52 -11.05
CA GLU A 27 -7.74 -11.14 -12.35
C GLU A 27 -8.96 -12.00 -12.71
N GLU A 28 -8.92 -13.29 -12.42
CA GLU A 28 -10.04 -14.20 -12.65
C GLU A 28 -11.28 -13.80 -11.84
N VAL A 29 -11.09 -13.30 -10.61
CA VAL A 29 -12.18 -12.92 -9.70
C VAL A 29 -12.71 -11.51 -9.97
N PHE A 30 -11.83 -10.53 -10.23
CA PHE A 30 -12.19 -9.11 -10.27
C PHE A 30 -12.05 -8.43 -11.63
N GLY A 31 -11.35 -9.06 -12.58
CA GLY A 31 -11.13 -8.56 -13.94
C GLY A 31 -10.57 -7.13 -14.00
N ASP A 32 -10.90 -6.42 -15.10
CA ASP A 32 -10.43 -5.05 -15.33
C ASP A 32 -10.88 -4.05 -14.25
N ARG A 33 -12.06 -4.29 -13.65
CA ARG A 33 -12.54 -3.47 -12.54
C ARG A 33 -11.63 -3.60 -11.32
N GLY A 34 -11.07 -4.79 -11.07
CA GLY A 34 -10.07 -5.02 -10.05
C GLY A 34 -8.81 -4.19 -10.27
N LYS A 35 -8.33 -4.09 -11.52
CA LYS A 35 -7.13 -3.30 -11.87
C LYS A 35 -7.35 -1.81 -11.60
N ILE A 36 -8.53 -1.29 -11.97
CA ILE A 36 -8.92 0.10 -11.68
C ILE A 36 -8.92 0.34 -10.16
N LYS A 37 -9.51 -0.56 -9.37
CA LYS A 37 -9.55 -0.43 -7.92
C LYS A 37 -8.18 -0.56 -7.27
N CYS A 38 -7.32 -1.46 -7.76
CA CYS A 38 -5.95 -1.57 -7.31
C CYS A 38 -5.15 -0.27 -7.58
N LYS A 39 -5.38 0.37 -8.74
CA LYS A 39 -4.80 1.69 -9.05
C LYS A 39 -5.31 2.78 -8.11
N GLU A 40 -6.61 2.83 -7.84
CA GLU A 40 -7.20 3.77 -6.87
C GLU A 40 -6.64 3.57 -5.45
N ASP A 41 -6.52 2.32 -4.99
CA ASP A 41 -5.92 2.00 -3.68
C ASP A 41 -4.47 2.47 -3.61
N ASN A 42 -3.69 2.25 -4.66
CA ASN A 42 -2.31 2.75 -4.74
C ASN A 42 -2.21 4.28 -4.71
N VAL A 43 -3.13 5.00 -5.36
CA VAL A 43 -3.24 6.46 -5.24
C VAL A 43 -3.47 6.86 -3.77
N HIS A 44 -4.36 6.15 -3.06
CA HIS A 44 -4.58 6.38 -1.64
C HIS A 44 -3.34 6.05 -0.80
N HIS A 45 -2.60 4.97 -1.09
CA HIS A 45 -1.36 4.64 -0.38
C HIS A 45 -0.38 5.81 -0.41
N PHE A 46 -0.12 6.37 -1.60
CA PHE A 46 0.77 7.53 -1.74
C PHE A 46 0.24 8.79 -1.06
N HIS A 47 -1.08 9.01 -1.08
CA HIS A 47 -1.68 10.12 -0.35
C HIS A 47 -1.41 10.04 1.16
N TYR A 48 -1.58 8.85 1.75
CA TYR A 48 -1.30 8.66 3.18
C TYR A 48 0.20 8.68 3.50
N LEU A 49 1.07 8.20 2.60
CA LEU A 49 2.52 8.33 2.74
C LEU A 49 2.96 9.80 2.75
N GLU A 50 2.53 10.61 1.77
CA GLU A 50 2.82 12.05 1.76
C GLU A 50 2.25 12.76 2.98
N THR A 51 1.05 12.38 3.43
CA THR A 51 0.42 13.00 4.61
C THR A 51 1.20 12.67 5.88
N ALA A 52 1.58 11.41 6.08
CA ALA A 52 2.41 10.99 7.21
C ALA A 52 3.76 11.70 7.22
N ASP A 53 4.38 11.83 6.05
CA ASP A 53 5.66 12.50 5.86
C ASP A 53 5.57 14.00 6.19
N HIS A 54 4.61 14.69 5.57
CA HIS A 54 4.42 16.13 5.72
C HIS A 54 4.11 16.52 7.17
N LEU A 55 3.34 15.70 7.88
CA LEU A 55 2.97 15.96 9.28
C LEU A 55 3.97 15.36 10.27
N ASN A 56 5.01 14.66 9.79
CA ASN A 56 5.96 13.90 10.59
C ASN A 56 5.26 12.96 11.60
N GLN A 57 4.21 12.28 11.13
CA GLN A 57 3.34 11.40 11.92
C GLN A 57 3.21 10.02 11.24
N PRO A 58 4.13 9.08 11.50
CA PRO A 58 4.12 7.75 10.90
C PRO A 58 2.81 6.98 11.14
N ARG A 59 2.15 7.23 12.29
CA ARG A 59 0.89 6.58 12.67
C ARG A 59 -0.23 6.79 11.65
N ILE A 60 -0.22 7.92 10.93
CA ILE A 60 -1.22 8.21 9.90
C ILE A 60 -1.25 7.12 8.83
N PHE A 61 -0.08 6.63 8.42
CA PHE A 61 0.00 5.56 7.42
C PHE A 61 -0.30 4.19 8.02
N THR A 62 0.18 3.89 9.23
CA THR A 62 -0.05 2.57 9.84
C THR A 62 -1.51 2.34 10.21
N ASP A 63 -2.21 3.36 10.73
CA ASP A 63 -3.63 3.27 11.08
C ASP A 63 -4.49 3.09 9.81
N TYR A 64 -4.14 3.82 8.75
CA TYR A 64 -4.72 3.65 7.43
C TYR A 64 -4.53 2.22 6.89
N ALA A 65 -3.31 1.70 6.93
CA ALA A 65 -2.97 0.38 6.43
C ALA A 65 -3.75 -0.72 7.18
N LEU A 66 -3.84 -0.61 8.51
CA LEU A 66 -4.59 -1.57 9.33
C LEU A 66 -6.10 -1.51 9.04
N TRP A 67 -6.66 -0.31 8.92
CA TRP A 67 -8.06 -0.12 8.53
C TRP A 67 -8.36 -0.73 7.17
N LEU A 68 -7.54 -0.45 6.16
CA LEU A 68 -7.72 -0.97 4.81
C LEU A 68 -7.61 -2.49 4.80
N ASN A 69 -6.58 -3.06 5.46
CA ASN A 69 -6.42 -4.50 5.58
C ASN A 69 -7.69 -5.17 6.12
N ASN A 70 -8.28 -4.62 7.19
CA ASN A 70 -9.51 -5.15 7.78
C ASN A 70 -10.71 -5.07 6.80
N ILE A 71 -10.77 -4.05 5.94
CA ILE A 71 -11.81 -3.96 4.89
C ILE A 71 -11.59 -5.02 3.81
N LEU A 72 -10.36 -5.18 3.32
CA LEU A 72 -10.04 -6.12 2.24
C LEU A 72 -10.24 -7.58 2.68
N VAL A 73 -9.82 -7.91 3.90
CA VAL A 73 -10.03 -9.26 4.48
C VAL A 73 -11.51 -9.57 4.64
N LYS A 74 -12.34 -8.61 5.09
CA LYS A 74 -13.80 -8.77 5.14
C LYS A 74 -14.44 -9.00 3.77
N ARG A 75 -13.77 -8.61 2.69
CA ARG A 75 -14.19 -8.83 1.29
C ARG A 75 -13.59 -10.10 0.67
N GLY A 76 -12.89 -10.93 1.46
CA GLY A 76 -12.33 -12.21 1.03
C GLY A 76 -10.92 -12.14 0.46
N MET A 77 -10.22 -11.01 0.59
CA MET A 77 -8.81 -10.92 0.18
C MET A 77 -7.86 -11.39 1.29
N SER A 78 -6.71 -11.94 0.90
CA SER A 78 -5.61 -12.19 1.84
C SER A 78 -4.92 -10.88 2.22
N SER A 79 -4.52 -10.75 3.49
CA SER A 79 -3.63 -9.66 3.94
C SER A 79 -2.32 -9.62 3.18
N GLU A 80 -1.88 -10.77 2.65
CA GLU A 80 -0.65 -10.88 1.88
C GLU A 80 -0.70 -10.07 0.57
N HIS A 81 -1.87 -9.93 -0.05
CA HIS A 81 -2.03 -9.08 -1.23
C HIS A 81 -1.67 -7.61 -0.94
N LEU A 82 -2.09 -7.10 0.22
CA LEU A 82 -1.79 -5.71 0.61
C LEU A 82 -0.32 -5.55 1.03
N ILE A 83 0.21 -6.51 1.78
CA ILE A 83 1.62 -6.51 2.19
C ILE A 83 2.54 -6.51 0.97
N ASP A 84 2.25 -7.35 -0.02
CA ASP A 84 3.07 -7.39 -1.23
C ASP A 84 2.90 -6.15 -2.10
N ASN A 85 1.73 -5.51 -2.07
CA ASN A 85 1.53 -4.22 -2.70
C ASN A 85 2.48 -3.18 -2.09
N PHE A 86 2.57 -3.14 -0.75
CA PHE A 86 3.52 -2.26 -0.05
C PHE A 86 4.98 -2.58 -0.38
N ARG A 87 5.36 -3.87 -0.47
CA ARG A 87 6.72 -4.26 -0.89
C ARG A 87 7.03 -3.85 -2.33
N PHE A 88 6.07 -3.98 -3.25
CA PHE A 88 6.24 -3.52 -4.61
C PHE A 88 6.36 -1.99 -4.70
N ILE A 89 5.65 -1.24 -3.84
CA ILE A 89 5.88 0.20 -3.70
C ILE A 89 7.33 0.46 -3.26
N GLN A 90 7.83 -0.20 -2.21
CA GLN A 90 9.23 -0.01 -1.75
C GLN A 90 10.26 -0.27 -2.84
N ILE A 91 10.01 -1.25 -3.71
CA ILE A 91 10.88 -1.53 -4.85
C ILE A 91 10.75 -0.42 -5.90
N ALA A 92 9.52 -0.03 -6.24
CA ALA A 92 9.25 0.88 -7.35
C ALA A 92 9.60 2.34 -7.04
N ILE A 93 9.60 2.77 -5.77
CA ILE A 93 10.03 4.13 -5.40
C ILE A 93 11.54 4.33 -5.54
N LYS A 94 12.35 3.26 -5.45
CA LYS A 94 13.81 3.34 -5.61
C LYS A 94 14.15 3.80 -7.03
N GLY A 95 14.98 4.84 -7.13
CA GLY A 95 15.36 5.44 -8.41
C GLY A 95 14.26 6.23 -9.12
N ASN A 96 13.06 6.35 -8.52
CA ASN A 96 11.97 7.19 -9.04
C ASN A 96 11.67 8.37 -8.11
N LEU A 97 12.12 8.32 -6.85
CA LEU A 97 12.02 9.39 -5.86
C LEU A 97 13.41 9.73 -5.28
N GLU A 98 13.51 10.88 -4.63
CA GLU A 98 14.72 11.31 -3.89
C GLU A 98 15.02 10.35 -2.72
N GLU A 99 16.30 10.13 -2.43
CA GLU A 99 16.76 9.15 -1.42
C GLU A 99 16.10 9.36 -0.06
N GLU A 100 16.00 10.61 0.41
CA GLU A 100 15.36 10.93 1.68
C GLU A 100 13.86 10.56 1.69
N THR A 101 13.15 10.81 0.58
CA THR A 101 11.74 10.40 0.44
C THR A 101 11.62 8.87 0.41
N VAL A 102 12.54 8.18 -0.27
CA VAL A 102 12.58 6.72 -0.32
C VAL A 102 12.78 6.14 1.07
N GLU A 103 13.70 6.67 1.86
CA GLU A 103 13.94 6.23 3.24
C GLU A 103 12.71 6.41 4.12
N ARG A 104 12.11 7.61 4.13
CA ARG A 104 10.92 7.89 4.96
C ARG A 104 9.72 7.04 4.57
N PHE A 105 9.42 6.92 3.27
CA PHE A 105 8.31 6.08 2.80
C PHE A 105 8.56 4.61 3.10
N SER A 106 9.80 4.12 2.94
CA SER A 106 10.14 2.73 3.26
C SER A 106 9.91 2.42 4.74
N GLN A 107 10.30 3.32 5.65
CA GLN A 107 10.05 3.16 7.08
C GLN A 107 8.56 3.07 7.41
N TYR A 108 7.70 3.86 6.75
CA TYR A 108 6.25 3.80 6.97
C TYR A 108 5.63 2.50 6.44
N LEU A 109 6.09 2.05 5.27
CA LEU A 109 5.68 0.79 4.66
C LEU A 109 6.10 -0.41 5.51
N ASP A 110 7.33 -0.43 6.00
CA ASP A 110 7.83 -1.48 6.90
C ASP A 110 7.02 -1.54 8.19
N ALA A 111 6.79 -0.39 8.83
CA ALA A 111 5.98 -0.33 10.05
C ALA A 111 4.53 -0.84 9.83
N ALA A 112 3.94 -0.55 8.68
CA ALA A 112 2.61 -1.06 8.33
C ALA A 112 2.62 -2.58 8.06
N ILE A 113 3.64 -3.09 7.37
CA ILE A 113 3.83 -4.52 7.11
C ILE A 113 3.99 -5.28 8.43
N ASP A 114 4.83 -4.80 9.34
CA ASP A 114 5.05 -5.39 10.65
C ASP A 114 3.77 -5.38 11.49
N LEU A 115 3.00 -4.29 11.45
CA LEU A 115 1.72 -4.19 12.16
C LEU A 115 0.68 -5.19 11.61
N ILE A 116 0.62 -5.40 10.30
CA ILE A 116 -0.32 -6.35 9.68
C ILE A 116 0.11 -7.80 9.95
N ASN A 117 1.41 -8.08 9.96
CA ASN A 117 1.96 -9.42 10.25
C ASN A 117 1.93 -9.79 11.73
N SER A 118 1.88 -8.79 12.62
CA SER A 118 1.80 -9.04 14.05
C SER A 118 0.54 -9.85 14.35
N PRO A 119 0.64 -10.97 15.10
CA PRO A 119 -0.54 -11.72 15.50
C PRO A 119 -1.50 -10.75 16.19
N LYS A 120 -2.75 -10.68 15.72
CA LYS A 120 -3.81 -9.96 16.42
C LYS A 120 -3.78 -10.49 17.84
N GLY A 121 -3.46 -9.63 18.81
CA GLY A 121 -3.46 -10.00 20.21
C GLY A 121 -4.74 -10.80 20.49
N GLU A 122 -4.57 -11.97 21.06
CA GLU A 122 -5.66 -12.71 21.68
C GLU A 122 -6.41 -11.70 22.54
N ASN A 123 -7.62 -11.31 22.12
CA ASN A 123 -8.55 -10.68 23.02
C ASN A 123 -8.98 -11.77 23.99
N THR A 124 -8.22 -11.92 25.06
CA THR A 124 -8.76 -12.31 26.36
C THR A 124 -9.77 -11.24 26.74
N ASP A 125 -11.05 -11.53 26.54
CA ASP A 125 -12.18 -11.15 27.40
C ASP A 125 -13.30 -12.19 27.22
#